data_AF-A0A375EDU8-F1
#
_entry.id   AF-A0A375EDU8-F1
#
_cell.length_a   1.000
_cell.length_b   1.000
_cell.length_c   1.000
_cell.angle_alpha   90.00
_cell.angle_beta   90.00
_cell.angle_gamma   90.00
#
_symmetry.space_group_name_H-M   'P 1'
#
loop_
_entity.id
_entity.type
_entity.pdbx_description
1 polymer ?
#
loop_
_entity_poly.entity_id
_entity_poly.type
_entity_poly.pdbx_seq_one_letter_code
_entity_poly.pdbx_strand_id
1 'polypeptide(L)'
;MSLLVRAAALTNYSEVARAAGLDPVRMLFDAGLSPGVLREPDLKIPVERFGRLLQASADISGNESFGLCMAESRLLSNLGAVGMLIRDQATLRDSLDMLMRYQPMLNGAQSLAVEECGELVIIRETLIAGSAHQPTRQRMELALGVMVRLIRQLLRPDWQPQRVCFEHSAPRDLSAHHRFLGPRIEFNCDFNGIICAKADLDARNPWADPAMVRYAQRLIDSSAMSQRTTMREDVRRAVLLLLPSGRCSIEQVAESLGVVCRTVQRRLAEEGQSFSTIVNEVRAELATRHVIESDRPLTEVATMLGFSALSGFSRWYHVQFGCSPRESRIARRPAAPSPASKA
;
A
#
# COMPACT_ATOMS: atom_id res chain seq x y z
N MET A 1 -2.94 6.82 10.72
CA MET A 1 -1.74 5.95 10.64
C MET A 1 -0.94 6.43 9.43
N SER A 2 0.35 6.76 9.57
CA SER A 2 1.17 7.19 8.42
C SER A 2 1.54 5.97 7.57
N LEU A 3 1.37 6.06 6.26
CA LEU A 3 1.75 5.01 5.32
C LEU A 3 3.27 4.98 5.16
N LEU A 4 3.83 3.76 5.07
CA LEU A 4 5.27 3.54 5.04
C LEU A 4 5.72 2.93 3.70
N VAL A 5 6.93 3.30 3.27
CA VAL A 5 7.62 2.73 2.11
C VAL A 5 9.03 2.30 2.52
N ARG A 6 9.57 1.25 1.91
CA ARG A 6 10.98 0.86 2.11
C ARG A 6 11.90 1.97 1.59
N ALA A 7 12.96 2.25 2.33
CA ALA A 7 14.01 3.20 1.94
C ALA A 7 14.73 2.78 0.66
N ALA A 8 14.64 1.50 0.27
CA ALA A 8 14.97 1.03 -1.06
C ALA A 8 14.32 1.89 -2.17
N ALA A 9 13.14 2.48 -1.97
CA ALA A 9 12.54 3.43 -2.91
C ALA A 9 13.39 4.69 -3.18
N LEU A 10 14.46 4.93 -2.42
CA LEU A 10 15.48 5.96 -2.63
C LEU A 10 16.76 5.46 -3.31
N THR A 11 16.85 4.21 -3.76
CA THR A 11 17.97 3.77 -4.62
C THR A 11 18.13 4.74 -5.80
N ASN A 12 19.39 5.08 -6.10
CA ASN A 12 19.82 6.07 -7.09
C ASN A 12 19.54 7.54 -6.74
N TYR A 13 18.94 7.84 -5.60
CA TYR A 13 18.56 9.21 -5.26
C TYR A 13 19.79 10.15 -5.24
N SER A 14 20.90 9.70 -4.64
CA SER A 14 22.09 10.54 -4.49
C SER A 14 22.73 10.88 -5.83
N GLU A 15 22.80 9.90 -6.73
CA GLU A 15 23.37 10.02 -8.05
C GLU A 15 22.54 10.99 -8.90
N VAL A 16 21.21 10.82 -8.91
CA VAL A 16 20.30 11.69 -9.66
C VAL A 16 20.28 13.10 -9.09
N ALA A 17 20.26 13.25 -7.76
CA ALA A 17 20.31 14.56 -7.10
C ALA A 17 21.59 15.32 -7.47
N ARG A 18 22.76 14.68 -7.39
CA ARG A 18 24.05 15.30 -7.76
C ARG A 18 24.12 15.66 -9.24
N ALA A 19 23.66 14.76 -10.12
CA ALA A 19 23.61 15.04 -11.56
C ALA A 19 22.69 16.23 -11.89
N ALA A 20 21.68 16.47 -11.06
CA ALA A 20 20.77 17.60 -11.15
C ALA A 20 21.26 18.86 -10.38
N GLY A 21 22.50 18.87 -9.88
CA GLY A 21 23.10 20.01 -9.17
C GLY A 21 22.64 20.20 -7.72
N LEU A 22 22.01 19.18 -7.11
CA LEU A 22 21.52 19.22 -5.74
C LEU A 22 22.49 18.58 -4.75
N ASP A 23 22.44 19.03 -3.49
CA ASP A 23 23.06 18.34 -2.36
C ASP A 23 22.09 17.27 -1.81
N PRO A 24 22.34 15.96 -2.02
CA PRO A 24 21.43 14.92 -1.59
C PRO A 24 21.24 14.86 -0.06
N VAL A 25 22.28 15.21 0.72
CA VAL A 25 22.22 15.16 2.19
C VAL A 25 21.32 16.27 2.70
N ARG A 26 21.50 17.49 2.20
CA ARG A 26 20.65 18.63 2.56
C ARG A 26 19.19 18.37 2.18
N MET A 27 18.94 17.90 0.97
CA MET A 27 17.58 17.59 0.51
C MET A 27 16.87 16.55 1.40
N LEU A 28 17.60 15.52 1.85
CA LEU A 28 17.07 14.53 2.80
C LEU A 28 16.70 15.16 4.14
N PHE A 29 17.57 16.00 4.71
CA PHE A 29 17.29 16.71 5.96
C PHE A 29 16.07 17.63 5.84
N ASP A 30 15.96 18.39 4.75
CA ASP A 30 14.83 19.30 4.49
C ASP A 30 13.50 18.51 4.34
N ALA A 31 13.57 17.28 3.83
CA ALA A 31 12.44 16.35 3.78
C ALA A 31 12.15 15.63 5.12
N GLY A 32 12.97 15.87 6.16
CA GLY A 32 12.87 15.22 7.46
C GLY A 32 13.33 13.76 7.46
N LEU A 33 14.27 13.38 6.59
CA LEU A 33 14.83 12.04 6.49
C LEU A 33 16.31 12.07 6.92
N SER A 34 16.71 11.06 7.70
CA SER A 34 18.13 10.87 8.03
C SER A 34 18.89 10.37 6.80
N PRO A 35 20.11 10.85 6.50
CA PRO A 35 20.93 10.31 5.41
C PRO A 35 21.22 8.80 5.51
N GLY A 36 21.11 8.22 6.71
CA GLY A 36 21.26 6.78 6.94
C GLY A 36 20.30 5.91 6.10
N VAL A 37 19.13 6.44 5.73
CA VAL A 37 18.12 5.71 4.93
C VAL A 37 18.65 5.29 3.56
N LEU A 38 19.67 5.98 3.01
CA LEU A 38 20.28 5.61 1.74
C LEU A 38 21.17 4.36 1.83
N ARG A 39 21.65 4.02 3.03
CA ARG A 39 22.52 2.87 3.28
C ARG A 39 21.76 1.64 3.77
N GLU A 40 20.55 1.84 4.27
CA GLU A 40 19.72 0.79 4.88
C GLU A 40 18.39 0.64 4.12
N PRO A 41 18.37 -0.12 3.00
CA PRO A 41 17.22 -0.18 2.08
C PRO A 41 15.95 -0.79 2.70
N ASP A 42 16.07 -1.55 3.80
CA ASP A 42 14.96 -2.19 4.48
C ASP A 42 14.26 -1.30 5.51
N LEU A 43 14.84 -0.13 5.84
CA LEU A 43 14.19 0.84 6.73
C LEU A 43 12.86 1.29 6.14
N LYS A 44 11.88 1.50 7.02
CA LYS A 44 10.58 2.04 6.65
C LYS A 44 10.57 3.54 6.87
N ILE A 45 10.29 4.31 5.81
CA ILE A 45 10.20 5.76 5.85
C ILE A 45 8.75 6.20 5.58
N PRO A 46 8.28 7.31 6.17
CA PRO A 46 6.97 7.87 5.85
C PRO A 46 6.86 8.22 4.36
N VAL A 47 5.81 7.74 3.71
CA VAL A 47 5.55 7.98 2.27
C VAL A 47 5.47 9.49 1.98
N GLU A 48 4.94 10.25 2.92
CA GLU A 48 4.75 11.70 2.78
C GLU A 48 6.10 12.43 2.68
N ARG A 49 7.09 11.99 3.45
CA ARG A 49 8.47 12.52 3.40
C ARG A 49 9.17 12.10 2.12
N PHE A 50 8.98 10.84 1.71
CA PHE A 50 9.47 10.35 0.43
C PHE A 50 8.92 11.14 -0.77
N GLY A 51 7.60 11.33 -0.83
CA GLY A 51 6.96 12.11 -1.89
C GLY A 51 7.40 13.58 -1.91
N ARG A 52 7.51 14.20 -0.73
CA ARG A 52 8.02 15.58 -0.60
C ARG A 52 9.45 15.70 -1.10
N LEU A 53 10.33 14.75 -0.75
CA LEU A 53 11.71 14.74 -1.22
C LEU A 53 11.76 14.74 -2.75
N LEU A 54 11.08 13.79 -3.40
CA LEU A 54 11.12 13.68 -4.86
C LEU A 54 10.58 14.92 -5.55
N GLN A 55 9.46 15.46 -5.05
CA GLN A 55 8.89 16.66 -5.63
C GLN A 55 9.79 17.89 -5.43
N ALA A 56 10.30 18.11 -4.22
CA ALA A 56 11.20 19.23 -3.94
C ALA A 56 12.47 19.16 -4.79
N SER A 57 13.03 17.94 -5.00
CA SER A 57 14.18 17.76 -5.88
C SER A 57 13.85 18.11 -7.34
N ALA A 58 12.69 17.71 -7.84
CA ALA A 58 12.25 18.09 -9.18
C ALA A 58 12.07 19.61 -9.32
N ASP A 59 11.43 20.25 -8.35
CA ASP A 59 11.13 21.68 -8.38
C ASP A 59 12.41 22.54 -8.32
N ILE A 60 13.35 22.21 -7.42
CA ILE A 60 14.58 22.99 -7.23
C ILE A 60 15.54 22.79 -8.40
N SER A 61 15.65 21.58 -8.93
CA SER A 61 16.54 21.30 -10.07
C SER A 61 15.95 21.71 -11.43
N GLY A 62 14.63 21.90 -11.51
CA GLY A 62 13.91 22.04 -12.79
C GLY A 62 13.82 20.74 -13.58
N ASN A 63 14.27 19.60 -13.04
CA ASN A 63 14.16 18.30 -13.69
C ASN A 63 12.76 17.72 -13.46
N GLU A 64 11.87 17.94 -14.41
CA GLU A 64 10.50 17.40 -14.37
C GLU A 64 10.42 15.86 -14.45
N SER A 65 11.52 15.19 -14.80
CA SER A 65 11.64 13.72 -14.93
C SER A 65 12.40 13.08 -13.78
N PHE A 66 12.58 13.78 -12.64
CA PHE A 66 13.47 13.36 -11.55
C PHE A 66 13.19 11.92 -11.05
N GLY A 67 11.92 11.59 -10.80
CA GLY A 67 11.49 10.27 -10.39
C GLY A 67 11.77 9.21 -11.44
N LEU A 68 11.58 9.53 -12.73
CA LEU A 68 11.91 8.64 -13.83
C LEU A 68 13.41 8.36 -13.91
N CYS A 69 14.26 9.38 -13.75
CA CYS A 69 15.72 9.21 -13.74
C CYS A 69 16.19 8.28 -12.61
N MET A 70 15.49 8.27 -11.46
CA MET A 70 15.78 7.32 -10.39
C MET A 70 15.41 5.88 -10.74
N ALA A 71 14.47 5.67 -11.67
CA ALA A 71 14.14 4.32 -12.12
C ALA A 71 15.29 3.66 -12.90
N GLU A 72 16.20 4.43 -13.50
CA GLU A 72 17.24 3.95 -14.43
C GLU A 72 18.24 2.95 -13.86
N SER A 73 18.45 2.90 -12.54
CA SER A 73 19.33 1.90 -11.91
C SER A 73 18.61 0.84 -11.10
N ARG A 74 17.26 0.80 -11.15
CA ARG A 74 16.41 -0.19 -10.48
C ARG A 74 16.60 -1.63 -10.95
N LEU A 75 16.97 -2.50 -10.02
CA LEU A 75 17.09 -3.95 -10.20
C LEU A 75 16.05 -4.67 -9.35
N LEU A 76 15.68 -5.90 -9.74
CA LEU A 76 14.87 -6.79 -8.90
C LEU A 76 15.44 -6.95 -7.49
N SER A 77 16.78 -6.94 -7.34
CA SER A 77 17.44 -7.02 -6.03
C SER A 77 17.09 -5.87 -5.08
N ASN A 78 16.67 -4.70 -5.59
CA ASN A 78 16.21 -3.60 -4.73
C ASN A 78 14.89 -3.93 -4.00
N LEU A 79 14.12 -4.91 -4.51
CA LEU A 79 12.91 -5.41 -3.85
C LEU A 79 13.23 -6.45 -2.75
N GLY A 80 14.50 -6.77 -2.50
CA GLY A 80 14.92 -7.74 -1.48
C GLY A 80 14.39 -9.16 -1.78
N ALA A 81 13.95 -9.88 -0.73
CA ALA A 81 13.44 -11.24 -0.87
C ALA A 81 12.21 -11.35 -1.80
N VAL A 82 11.37 -10.30 -1.86
CA VAL A 82 10.25 -10.24 -2.82
C VAL A 82 10.75 -10.21 -4.26
N GLY A 83 11.85 -9.50 -4.52
CA GLY A 83 12.46 -9.48 -5.85
C GLY A 83 12.95 -10.84 -6.30
N MET A 84 13.49 -11.66 -5.38
CA MET A 84 13.87 -13.04 -5.67
C MET A 84 12.63 -13.88 -6.02
N LEU A 85 11.58 -13.77 -5.22
CA LEU A 85 10.32 -14.48 -5.45
C LEU A 85 9.73 -14.15 -6.83
N ILE A 86 9.70 -12.86 -7.21
CA ILE A 86 9.18 -12.38 -8.49
C ILE A 86 10.03 -12.88 -9.66
N ARG A 87 11.37 -12.81 -9.52
CA ARG A 87 12.33 -13.18 -10.58
C ARG A 87 12.18 -14.63 -11.01
N ASP A 88 11.94 -15.53 -10.07
CA ASP A 88 12.02 -16.98 -10.31
C ASP A 88 10.65 -17.62 -10.62
N GLN A 89 9.59 -16.82 -10.83
CA GLN A 89 8.27 -17.30 -11.25
C GLN A 89 8.25 -17.81 -12.70
N ALA A 90 7.27 -18.66 -13.03
CA ALA A 90 7.18 -19.31 -14.34
C ALA A 90 6.76 -18.38 -15.48
N THR A 91 5.96 -17.35 -15.20
CA THR A 91 5.45 -16.38 -16.19
C THR A 91 5.46 -14.96 -15.63
N LEU A 92 5.38 -13.96 -16.52
CA LEU A 92 5.23 -12.56 -16.08
C LEU A 92 3.94 -12.37 -15.27
N ARG A 93 2.87 -13.09 -15.62
CA ARG A 93 1.62 -13.12 -14.85
C ARG A 93 1.86 -13.52 -13.40
N ASP A 94 2.52 -14.67 -13.19
CA ASP A 94 2.85 -15.16 -11.85
C ASP A 94 3.74 -14.15 -11.08
N SER A 95 4.70 -13.52 -11.78
CA SER A 95 5.55 -12.46 -11.23
C SER A 95 4.74 -11.24 -10.77
N LEU A 96 3.79 -10.78 -11.58
CA LEU A 96 2.92 -9.63 -11.25
C LEU A 96 1.95 -9.97 -10.11
N ASP A 97 1.41 -11.19 -10.05
CA ASP A 97 0.56 -11.65 -8.95
C ASP A 97 1.33 -11.65 -7.62
N MET A 98 2.58 -12.10 -7.63
CA MET A 98 3.45 -12.01 -6.46
C MET A 98 3.77 -10.57 -6.08
N LEU A 99 4.02 -9.69 -7.05
CA LEU A 99 4.24 -8.27 -6.78
C LEU A 99 3.00 -7.64 -6.15
N MET A 100 1.80 -7.87 -6.70
CA MET A 100 0.53 -7.39 -6.13
C MET A 100 0.34 -7.88 -4.69
N ARG A 101 0.63 -9.16 -4.43
CA ARG A 101 0.51 -9.76 -3.09
C ARG A 101 1.46 -9.13 -2.06
N TYR A 102 2.70 -8.83 -2.46
CA TYR A 102 3.73 -8.32 -1.56
C TYR A 102 3.90 -6.79 -1.62
N GLN A 103 3.13 -6.10 -2.46
CA GLN A 103 3.17 -4.65 -2.62
C GLN A 103 3.03 -3.88 -1.29
N PRO A 104 2.12 -4.24 -0.35
CA PRO A 104 2.02 -3.52 0.92
C PRO A 104 3.29 -3.61 1.78
N MET A 105 4.08 -4.68 1.62
CA MET A 105 5.36 -4.84 2.29
C MET A 105 6.46 -4.00 1.63
N LEU A 106 6.31 -3.58 0.38
CA LEU A 106 7.26 -2.72 -0.32
C LEU A 106 6.90 -1.25 -0.15
N ASN A 107 5.64 -0.89 -0.44
CA ASN A 107 5.09 0.45 -0.40
C ASN A 107 3.61 0.40 0.00
N GLY A 108 3.29 0.83 1.22
CA GLY A 108 1.92 0.83 1.73
C GLY A 108 1.00 1.89 1.12
N ALA A 109 1.51 2.80 0.28
CA ALA A 109 0.73 3.86 -0.36
C ALA A 109 0.53 3.65 -1.86
N GLN A 110 0.78 2.45 -2.37
CA GLN A 110 0.66 2.13 -3.78
C GLN A 110 -0.11 0.82 -3.95
N SER A 111 -1.06 0.82 -4.86
CA SER A 111 -1.85 -0.33 -5.27
C SER A 111 -1.55 -0.64 -6.72
N LEU A 112 -1.43 -1.93 -7.02
CA LEU A 112 -1.21 -2.45 -8.36
C LEU A 112 -2.42 -3.31 -8.73
N ALA A 113 -2.94 -3.15 -9.95
CA ALA A 113 -3.99 -3.96 -10.50
C ALA A 113 -3.66 -4.38 -11.93
N VAL A 114 -4.10 -5.57 -12.32
CA VAL A 114 -3.96 -6.09 -13.68
C VAL A 114 -5.37 -6.32 -14.23
N GLU A 115 -5.69 -5.63 -15.31
CA GLU A 115 -6.99 -5.68 -15.98
C GLU A 115 -6.81 -6.23 -17.39
N GLU A 116 -7.50 -7.33 -17.74
CA GLU A 116 -7.47 -7.88 -19.10
C GLU A 116 -8.62 -7.31 -19.94
N CYS A 117 -8.31 -6.83 -21.13
CA CYS A 117 -9.24 -6.25 -22.09
C CYS A 117 -9.00 -6.87 -23.47
N GLY A 118 -9.53 -8.09 -23.69
CA GLY A 118 -9.27 -8.86 -24.91
C GLY A 118 -7.80 -9.28 -24.99
N GLU A 119 -7.12 -8.87 -26.07
CA GLU A 119 -5.69 -9.14 -26.30
C GLU A 119 -4.75 -8.12 -25.64
N LEU A 120 -5.31 -7.11 -24.96
CA LEU A 120 -4.56 -6.11 -24.22
C LEU A 120 -4.70 -6.31 -22.72
N VAL A 121 -3.65 -5.93 -22.00
CA VAL A 121 -3.62 -5.92 -20.55
C VAL A 121 -3.22 -4.54 -20.08
N ILE A 122 -3.92 -4.04 -19.06
CA ILE A 122 -3.60 -2.79 -18.36
C ILE A 122 -3.02 -3.15 -17.00
N ILE A 123 -1.75 -2.82 -16.79
CA ILE A 123 -1.09 -2.85 -15.49
C ILE A 123 -1.27 -1.45 -14.89
N ARG A 124 -2.27 -1.30 -14.02
CA ARG A 124 -2.70 -0.03 -13.44
C ARG A 124 -2.00 0.21 -12.10
N GLU A 125 -1.48 1.42 -11.93
CA GLU A 125 -0.87 1.88 -10.70
C GLU A 125 -1.68 3.01 -10.08
N THR A 126 -2.05 2.85 -8.82
CA THR A 126 -2.81 3.84 -8.06
C THR A 126 -2.11 4.16 -6.76
N LEU A 127 -1.98 5.45 -6.44
CA LEU A 127 -1.54 5.84 -5.11
C LEU A 127 -2.74 5.81 -4.15
N ILE A 128 -2.62 5.03 -3.07
CA ILE A 128 -3.62 5.02 -2.00
C ILE A 128 -3.49 6.36 -1.29
N ALA A 129 -4.56 7.16 -1.36
CA ALA A 129 -4.55 8.55 -0.95
C ALA A 129 -3.98 8.75 0.47
N GLY A 130 -2.86 9.46 0.54
CA GLY A 130 -2.58 10.36 1.67
C GLY A 130 -3.37 11.66 1.52
N SER A 131 -3.06 12.68 2.31
CA SER A 131 -3.71 14.00 2.25
C SER A 131 -3.88 14.48 0.79
N ALA A 132 -5.08 14.91 0.41
CA ALA A 132 -5.55 15.17 -0.97
C ALA A 132 -4.80 16.27 -1.78
N HIS A 133 -3.62 16.72 -1.32
CA HIS A 133 -2.87 17.86 -1.87
C HIS A 133 -1.38 17.55 -2.08
N GLN A 134 -0.97 16.28 -2.05
CA GLN A 134 0.44 15.94 -2.25
C GLN A 134 0.75 15.70 -3.73
N PRO A 135 1.79 16.34 -4.29
CA PRO A 135 2.26 16.08 -5.64
C PRO A 135 2.56 14.60 -5.87
N THR A 136 1.95 14.00 -6.89
CA THR A 136 2.01 12.56 -7.18
C THR A 136 2.94 12.22 -8.34
N ARG A 137 3.19 13.18 -9.23
CA ARG A 137 3.91 12.99 -10.49
C ARG A 137 5.22 12.22 -10.35
N GLN A 138 6.17 12.71 -9.54
CA GLN A 138 7.49 12.08 -9.43
C GLN A 138 7.42 10.67 -8.84
N ARG A 139 6.48 10.41 -7.93
CA ARG A 139 6.25 9.07 -7.38
C ARG A 139 5.70 8.12 -8.44
N MET A 140 4.76 8.61 -9.25
CA MET A 140 4.12 7.81 -10.28
C MET A 140 5.06 7.53 -11.46
N GLU A 141 5.82 8.52 -11.92
CA GLU A 141 6.84 8.33 -12.95
C GLU A 141 7.93 7.34 -12.49
N LEU A 142 8.36 7.40 -11.23
CA LEU A 142 9.26 6.41 -10.65
C LEU A 142 8.63 5.01 -10.63
N ALA A 143 7.37 4.89 -10.19
CA ALA A 143 6.70 3.59 -10.07
C ALA A 143 6.50 2.91 -11.43
N LEU A 144 5.94 3.63 -12.41
CA LEU A 144 5.79 3.12 -13.78
C LEU A 144 7.15 2.85 -14.42
N GLY A 145 8.16 3.68 -14.13
CA GLY A 145 9.50 3.45 -14.62
C GLY A 145 10.14 2.18 -14.07
N VAL A 146 9.97 1.92 -12.76
CA VAL A 146 10.37 0.67 -12.11
C VAL A 146 9.66 -0.51 -12.78
N MET A 147 8.34 -0.42 -12.98
CA MET A 147 7.54 -1.49 -13.58
C MET A 147 8.03 -1.86 -14.98
N VAL A 148 8.29 -0.87 -15.84
CA VAL A 148 8.87 -1.11 -17.18
C VAL A 148 10.22 -1.83 -17.09
N ARG A 149 11.10 -1.46 -16.14
CA ARG A 149 12.39 -2.17 -15.97
C ARG A 149 12.22 -3.59 -15.45
N LEU A 150 11.27 -3.81 -14.55
CA LEU A 150 10.97 -5.15 -14.04
C LEU A 150 10.50 -6.05 -15.19
N ILE A 151 9.57 -5.58 -16.01
CA ILE A 151 9.08 -6.34 -17.17
C ILE A 151 10.23 -6.62 -18.16
N ARG A 152 11.09 -5.64 -18.45
CA ARG A 152 12.28 -5.86 -19.30
C ARG A 152 13.27 -6.89 -18.72
N GLN A 153 13.42 -6.95 -17.40
CA GLN A 153 14.27 -7.95 -16.74
C GLN A 153 13.65 -9.36 -16.80
N LEU A 154 12.32 -9.47 -16.77
CA LEU A 154 11.61 -10.76 -16.77
C LEU A 154 11.38 -11.31 -18.18
N LEU A 155 11.18 -10.44 -19.17
CA LEU A 155 10.92 -10.83 -20.55
C LEU A 155 12.19 -10.76 -21.40
N ARG A 156 12.62 -9.53 -21.74
CA ARG A 156 13.78 -9.24 -22.57
C ARG A 156 14.16 -7.75 -22.48
N PRO A 157 15.46 -7.40 -22.59
CA PRO A 157 15.93 -6.02 -22.42
C PRO A 157 15.30 -5.00 -23.38
N ASP A 158 14.94 -5.43 -24.58
CA ASP A 158 14.34 -4.63 -25.66
C ASP A 158 12.80 -4.61 -25.63
N TRP A 159 12.18 -5.22 -24.62
CA TRP A 159 10.72 -5.17 -24.48
C TRP A 159 10.24 -3.71 -24.39
N GLN A 160 9.15 -3.42 -25.10
CA GLN A 160 8.51 -2.11 -25.12
C GLN A 160 7.03 -2.26 -24.80
N PRO A 161 6.48 -1.38 -23.95
CA PRO A 161 5.04 -1.33 -23.72
C PRO A 161 4.32 -0.92 -25.01
N GLN A 162 3.07 -1.37 -25.16
CA GLN A 162 2.22 -0.86 -26.23
C GLN A 162 1.86 0.61 -25.99
N ARG A 163 1.68 0.99 -24.73
CA ARG A 163 1.49 2.37 -24.30
C ARG A 163 1.86 2.53 -22.83
N VAL A 164 2.34 3.71 -22.44
CA VAL A 164 2.40 4.15 -21.05
C VAL A 164 1.48 5.35 -20.89
N CYS A 165 0.57 5.29 -19.92
CA CYS A 165 -0.43 6.31 -19.66
C CYS A 165 -0.12 7.02 -18.35
N PHE A 166 -0.19 8.35 -18.35
CA PHE A 166 -0.04 9.19 -17.18
C PHE A 166 -1.27 10.10 -17.01
N GLU A 167 -1.74 10.25 -15.76
CA GLU A 167 -2.82 11.20 -15.43
C GLU A 167 -2.37 12.66 -15.52
N HIS A 168 -1.11 12.92 -15.21
CA HIS A 168 -0.57 14.28 -15.22
C HIS A 168 -0.30 14.76 -16.65
N SER A 169 -0.17 16.09 -16.79
CA SER A 169 0.23 16.72 -18.04
C SER A 169 1.67 16.41 -18.43
N ALA A 170 1.96 16.50 -19.73
CA ALA A 170 3.29 16.26 -20.26
C ALA A 170 4.32 17.28 -19.71
N PRO A 171 5.57 16.87 -19.43
CA PRO A 171 6.68 17.78 -19.20
C PRO A 171 6.97 18.66 -20.43
N ARG A 172 7.77 19.70 -20.20
CA ARG A 172 8.34 20.53 -21.27
C ARG A 172 9.34 19.76 -22.13
N ASP A 173 10.09 18.83 -21.52
CA ASP A 173 11.04 17.95 -22.20
C ASP A 173 10.66 16.47 -21.99
N LEU A 174 10.48 15.76 -23.10
CA LEU A 174 10.12 14.34 -23.14
C LEU A 174 11.33 13.43 -23.41
N SER A 175 12.54 13.97 -23.52
CA SER A 175 13.75 13.22 -23.89
C SER A 175 13.99 12.01 -22.97
N ALA A 176 13.89 12.22 -21.65
CA ALA A 176 14.03 11.16 -20.65
C ALA A 176 12.91 10.13 -20.74
N HIS A 177 11.65 10.58 -20.87
CA HIS A 177 10.47 9.72 -21.05
C HIS A 177 10.62 8.82 -22.27
N HIS A 178 10.97 9.37 -23.43
CA HIS A 178 11.12 8.60 -24.66
C HIS A 178 12.31 7.64 -24.61
N ARG A 179 13.45 8.08 -24.08
CA ARG A 179 14.63 7.23 -23.91
C ARG A 179 14.30 6.01 -23.04
N PHE A 180 13.54 6.22 -21.98
CA PHE A 180 13.33 5.21 -20.96
C PHE A 180 12.08 4.36 -21.18
N LEU A 181 10.93 4.96 -21.44
CA LEU A 181 9.63 4.29 -21.59
C LEU A 181 9.31 3.93 -23.05
N GLY A 182 10.06 4.48 -24.01
CA GLY A 182 9.81 4.31 -25.43
C GLY A 182 8.93 5.41 -26.04
N PRO A 183 8.59 5.30 -27.32
CA PRO A 183 7.92 6.39 -28.05
C PRO A 183 6.41 6.50 -27.78
N ARG A 184 5.78 5.47 -27.21
CA ARG A 184 4.31 5.37 -27.09
C ARG A 184 3.84 5.79 -25.70
N ILE A 185 3.84 7.09 -25.44
CA ILE A 185 3.47 7.67 -24.15
C ILE A 185 2.27 8.60 -24.34
N GLU A 186 1.30 8.52 -23.43
CA GLU A 186 0.12 9.37 -23.41
C GLU A 186 -0.03 10.03 -22.02
N PHE A 187 -0.34 11.32 -22.03
CA PHE A 187 -0.49 12.16 -20.84
C PHE A 187 -1.93 12.67 -20.76
N ASN A 188 -2.35 13.16 -19.59
CA ASN A 188 -3.74 13.56 -19.31
C ASN A 188 -4.75 12.41 -19.52
N CYS A 189 -4.35 11.18 -19.21
CA CYS A 189 -5.25 10.03 -19.19
C CYS A 189 -6.10 10.01 -17.92
N ASP A 190 -7.15 9.20 -17.88
CA ASP A 190 -7.93 8.96 -16.65
C ASP A 190 -7.21 8.04 -15.65
N PHE A 191 -6.02 7.54 -16.00
CA PHE A 191 -5.27 6.60 -15.19
C PHE A 191 -3.77 6.60 -15.45
N ASN A 192 -3.02 6.12 -14.46
CA ASN A 192 -1.61 5.80 -14.58
C ASN A 192 -1.44 4.29 -14.80
N GLY A 193 -0.70 3.89 -15.84
CA GLY A 193 -0.51 2.48 -16.12
C GLY A 193 0.29 2.15 -17.37
N ILE A 194 0.54 0.87 -17.55
CA ILE A 194 1.23 0.31 -18.71
C ILE A 194 0.26 -0.60 -19.46
N ILE A 195 0.14 -0.39 -20.76
CA ILE A 195 -0.61 -1.27 -21.66
C ILE A 195 0.38 -2.19 -22.36
N CYS A 196 0.13 -3.50 -22.29
CA CYS A 196 0.91 -4.53 -22.96
C CYS A 196 0.03 -5.59 -23.63
N ALA A 197 0.64 -6.49 -24.41
CA ALA A 197 -0.10 -7.60 -24.99
C ALA A 197 -0.39 -8.66 -23.93
N LYS A 198 -1.55 -9.32 -24.00
CA LYS A 198 -1.84 -10.48 -23.16
C LYS A 198 -0.78 -11.58 -23.27
N ALA A 199 -0.26 -11.79 -24.47
CA ALA A 199 0.84 -12.70 -24.72
C ALA A 199 2.14 -12.36 -23.95
N ASP A 200 2.35 -11.10 -23.56
CA ASP A 200 3.49 -10.72 -22.72
C ASP A 200 3.34 -11.28 -21.30
N LEU A 201 2.12 -11.35 -20.76
CA LEU A 201 1.85 -11.90 -19.41
C LEU A 201 2.10 -13.41 -19.36
N ASP A 202 1.69 -14.12 -20.42
CA ASP A 202 1.78 -15.57 -20.52
C ASP A 202 3.16 -16.03 -21.04
N ALA A 203 4.07 -15.10 -21.30
CA ALA A 203 5.43 -15.39 -21.71
C ALA A 203 6.16 -16.16 -20.60
N ARG A 204 6.78 -17.27 -20.99
CA ARG A 204 7.54 -18.12 -20.06
C ARG A 204 8.85 -17.45 -19.68
N ASN A 205 9.15 -17.46 -18.39
CA ASN A 205 10.44 -17.10 -17.86
C ASN A 205 11.41 -18.29 -17.98
N PRO A 206 12.45 -18.21 -18.84
CA PRO A 206 13.40 -19.30 -19.01
C PRO A 206 14.31 -19.50 -17.79
N TRP A 207 14.35 -18.55 -16.87
CA TRP A 207 15.16 -18.60 -15.64
C TRP A 207 14.33 -18.94 -14.40
N ALA A 208 13.09 -19.39 -14.57
CA ALA A 208 12.25 -19.81 -13.45
C ALA A 208 12.90 -20.95 -12.66
N ASP A 209 13.00 -20.78 -11.34
CA ASP A 209 13.55 -21.79 -10.43
C ASP A 209 12.60 -21.99 -9.23
N PRO A 210 11.78 -23.06 -9.25
CA PRO A 210 10.86 -23.36 -8.16
C PRO A 210 11.54 -23.60 -6.81
N ALA A 211 12.81 -24.02 -6.78
CA ALA A 211 13.56 -24.18 -5.53
C ALA A 211 13.90 -22.81 -4.93
N MET A 212 14.29 -21.85 -5.76
CA MET A 212 14.53 -20.48 -5.35
C MET A 212 13.25 -19.77 -4.91
N VAL A 213 12.12 -20.02 -5.56
CA VAL A 213 10.80 -19.52 -5.10
C VAL A 213 10.52 -19.99 -3.68
N ARG A 214 10.71 -21.29 -3.38
CA ARG A 214 10.51 -21.82 -2.01
C ARG A 214 11.48 -21.23 -1.01
N TYR A 215 12.73 -20.99 -1.40
CA TYR A 215 13.74 -20.36 -0.55
C TYR A 215 13.39 -18.89 -0.24
N ALA A 216 13.05 -18.11 -1.27
CA ALA A 216 12.63 -16.72 -1.12
C ALA A 216 11.36 -16.61 -0.25
N GLN A 217 10.40 -17.53 -0.43
CA GLN A 217 9.22 -17.60 0.42
C GLN A 217 9.58 -17.79 1.89
N ARG A 218 10.51 -18.72 2.21
CA ARG A 218 10.98 -18.92 3.59
C ARG A 218 11.68 -17.70 4.16
N LEU A 219 12.43 -16.95 3.34
CA LEU A 219 13.06 -15.70 3.77
C LEU A 219 12.03 -14.61 4.07
N ILE A 220 11.00 -14.51 3.24
CA ILE A 220 9.89 -13.58 3.47
C ILE A 220 9.17 -13.98 4.77
N ASP A 221 8.82 -15.25 4.92
CA ASP A 221 8.14 -15.77 6.11
C ASP A 221 9.01 -15.58 7.37
N SER A 222 10.33 -15.78 7.28
CA SER A 222 11.26 -15.58 8.41
C SER A 222 11.51 -14.11 8.73
N SER A 223 11.50 -13.22 7.73
CA SER A 223 11.58 -11.78 7.92
C SER A 223 10.28 -11.20 8.48
N ALA A 224 9.12 -11.73 8.08
CA ALA A 224 7.83 -11.48 8.72
C ALA A 224 7.81 -12.04 10.16
N MET A 225 8.55 -13.12 10.44
CA MET A 225 8.81 -13.59 11.80
C MET A 225 9.78 -12.69 12.59
N SER A 226 10.54 -11.79 11.93
CA SER A 226 11.41 -10.79 12.55
C SER A 226 10.74 -9.41 12.70
N GLN A 227 9.73 -9.11 11.89
CA GLN A 227 8.75 -8.03 12.05
C GLN A 227 7.37 -8.63 12.35
N ARG A 228 7.24 -9.48 13.39
CA ARG A 228 5.99 -10.18 13.68
C ARG A 228 4.82 -9.19 13.71
N THR A 229 4.04 -9.13 12.63
CA THR A 229 2.60 -9.07 12.80
C THR A 229 2.25 -10.35 13.53
N THR A 230 2.03 -10.19 14.83
CA THR A 230 1.59 -11.26 15.71
C THR A 230 0.37 -11.96 15.10
N MET A 231 0.11 -13.24 15.44
CA MET A 231 -1.15 -13.88 15.02
C MET A 231 -2.34 -13.00 15.42
N ARG A 232 -2.22 -12.28 16.55
CA ARG A 232 -3.11 -11.20 16.94
C ARG A 232 -3.33 -10.14 15.86
N GLU A 233 -2.29 -9.60 15.24
CA GLU A 233 -2.39 -8.53 14.24
C GLU A 233 -3.03 -8.99 12.93
N ASP A 234 -2.70 -10.20 12.47
CA ASP A 234 -3.31 -10.78 11.27
C ASP A 234 -4.79 -11.09 11.50
N VAL A 235 -5.14 -11.66 12.67
CA VAL A 235 -6.53 -11.85 13.08
C VAL A 235 -7.24 -10.51 13.21
N ARG A 236 -6.61 -9.48 13.80
CA ARG A 236 -7.20 -8.14 13.92
C ARG A 236 -7.52 -7.54 12.55
N ARG A 237 -6.62 -7.66 11.57
CA ARG A 237 -6.82 -7.16 10.20
C ARG A 237 -8.00 -7.88 9.52
N ALA A 238 -8.05 -9.20 9.63
CA ALA A 238 -9.16 -10.00 9.09
C ALA A 238 -10.50 -9.63 9.75
N VAL A 239 -10.52 -9.46 11.07
CA VAL A 239 -11.71 -9.01 11.82
C VAL A 239 -12.18 -7.63 11.35
N LEU A 240 -11.27 -6.66 11.16
CA LEU A 240 -11.63 -5.32 10.66
C LEU A 240 -12.34 -5.37 9.29
N LEU A 241 -11.97 -6.32 8.42
CA LEU A 241 -12.58 -6.49 7.10
C LEU A 241 -13.91 -7.25 7.16
N LEU A 242 -13.97 -8.31 7.98
CA LEU A 242 -15.11 -9.22 8.01
C LEU A 242 -16.25 -8.74 8.93
N LEU A 243 -15.95 -7.95 9.97
CA LEU A 243 -16.94 -7.52 10.95
C LEU A 243 -18.07 -6.67 10.34
N PRO A 244 -17.80 -5.65 9.47
CA PRO A 244 -18.86 -4.89 8.81
C PRO A 244 -19.75 -5.70 7.88
N SER A 245 -19.23 -6.81 7.35
CA SER A 245 -19.98 -7.70 6.45
C SER A 245 -20.91 -8.69 7.17
N GLY A 246 -20.85 -8.74 8.52
CA GLY A 246 -21.59 -9.71 9.33
C GLY A 246 -21.05 -11.14 9.28
N ARG A 247 -19.92 -11.39 8.59
CA ARG A 247 -19.32 -12.72 8.37
C ARG A 247 -18.11 -13.00 9.27
N CYS A 248 -17.91 -12.22 10.32
CA CYS A 248 -16.76 -12.37 11.21
C CYS A 248 -16.90 -13.59 12.12
N SER A 249 -16.44 -14.75 11.66
CA SER A 249 -16.25 -15.96 12.45
C SER A 249 -14.79 -16.40 12.45
N ILE A 250 -14.40 -17.26 13.38
CA ILE A 250 -13.02 -17.75 13.45
C ILE A 250 -12.68 -18.63 12.25
N GLU A 251 -13.67 -19.33 11.68
CA GLU A 251 -13.56 -20.13 10.47
C GLU A 251 -13.25 -19.24 9.26
N GLN A 252 -14.00 -18.17 9.08
CA GLN A 252 -13.80 -17.21 7.98
C GLN A 252 -12.46 -16.47 8.11
N VAL A 253 -12.05 -16.15 9.34
CA VAL A 253 -10.72 -15.56 9.59
C VAL A 253 -9.62 -16.57 9.27
N ALA A 254 -9.73 -17.82 9.71
CA ALA A 254 -8.75 -18.85 9.42
C ALA A 254 -8.61 -19.10 7.91
N GLU A 255 -9.73 -19.15 7.19
CA GLU A 255 -9.79 -19.26 5.73
C GLU A 255 -9.07 -18.06 5.07
N SER A 256 -9.36 -16.83 5.50
CA SER A 256 -8.69 -15.63 4.95
C SER A 256 -7.18 -15.59 5.20
N LEU A 257 -6.71 -16.29 6.23
CA LEU A 257 -5.29 -16.41 6.60
C LEU A 257 -4.62 -17.67 6.01
N GLY A 258 -5.36 -18.50 5.26
CA GLY A 258 -4.84 -19.73 4.65
C GLY A 258 -4.46 -20.82 5.66
N VAL A 259 -5.09 -20.84 6.84
CA VAL A 259 -4.81 -21.81 7.91
C VAL A 259 -6.09 -22.42 8.48
N VAL A 260 -5.95 -23.49 9.28
CA VAL A 260 -7.09 -24.09 10.01
C VAL A 260 -7.35 -23.39 11.35
N CYS A 261 -8.61 -23.41 11.83
CA CYS A 261 -9.03 -22.74 13.07
C CYS A 261 -8.15 -23.06 14.28
N ARG A 262 -7.75 -24.34 14.43
CA ARG A 262 -6.90 -24.80 15.53
C ARG A 262 -5.53 -24.11 15.54
N THR A 263 -4.99 -23.75 14.37
CA THR A 263 -3.73 -23.02 14.25
C THR A 263 -3.87 -21.58 14.72
N VAL A 264 -4.97 -20.91 14.36
CA VAL A 264 -5.28 -19.55 14.83
C VAL A 264 -5.43 -19.54 16.35
N GLN A 265 -6.26 -20.42 16.90
CA GLN A 265 -6.50 -20.51 18.34
C GLN A 265 -5.22 -20.81 19.13
N ARG A 266 -4.41 -21.79 18.67
CA ARG A 266 -3.14 -22.13 19.33
C ARG A 266 -2.18 -20.94 19.34
N ARG A 267 -1.98 -20.28 18.20
CA ARG A 267 -1.03 -19.16 18.11
C ARG A 267 -1.51 -17.92 18.86
N LEU A 268 -2.83 -17.67 18.91
CA LEU A 268 -3.38 -16.61 19.77
C LEU A 268 -3.15 -16.93 21.25
N ALA A 269 -3.37 -18.18 21.67
CA ALA A 269 -3.12 -18.60 23.05
C ALA A 269 -1.64 -18.48 23.45
N GLU A 270 -0.71 -18.80 22.54
CA GLU A 270 0.73 -18.59 22.72
C GLU A 270 1.09 -17.10 22.94
N GLU A 271 0.26 -16.18 22.43
CA GLU A 271 0.39 -14.73 22.61
C GLU A 271 -0.48 -14.18 23.76
N GLY A 272 -1.11 -15.05 24.56
CA GLY A 272 -2.00 -14.64 25.66
C GLY A 272 -3.32 -13.99 25.20
N GLN A 273 -3.71 -14.23 23.95
CA GLN A 273 -4.87 -13.62 23.31
C GLN A 273 -5.95 -14.66 22.98
N SER A 274 -7.17 -14.18 22.76
CA SER A 274 -8.26 -14.98 22.23
C SER A 274 -8.92 -14.27 21.05
N PHE A 275 -9.55 -15.03 20.15
CA PHE A 275 -10.30 -14.46 19.04
C PHE A 275 -11.37 -13.47 19.53
N SER A 276 -12.11 -13.84 20.59
CA SER A 276 -13.11 -12.97 21.21
C SER A 276 -12.54 -11.67 21.78
N THR A 277 -11.33 -11.71 22.35
CA THR A 277 -10.66 -10.50 22.86
C THR A 277 -10.38 -9.53 21.72
N ILE A 278 -9.84 -10.02 20.61
CA ILE A 278 -9.51 -9.20 19.44
C ILE A 278 -10.77 -8.63 18.78
N VAL A 279 -11.83 -9.44 18.64
CA VAL A 279 -13.12 -8.96 18.12
C VAL A 279 -13.69 -7.84 18.99
N ASN A 280 -13.59 -7.98 20.31
CA ASN A 280 -14.05 -6.93 21.23
C ASN A 280 -13.20 -5.65 21.13
N GLU A 281 -11.87 -5.76 21.00
CA GLU A 281 -11.00 -4.59 20.79
C GLU A 281 -11.35 -3.84 19.50
N VAL A 282 -11.55 -4.57 18.40
CA VAL A 282 -11.94 -3.97 17.11
C VAL A 282 -13.33 -3.33 17.20
N ARG A 283 -14.28 -4.01 17.86
CA ARG A 283 -15.60 -3.44 18.11
C ARG A 283 -15.52 -2.15 18.91
N ALA A 284 -14.67 -2.06 19.93
CA ALA A 284 -14.49 -0.86 20.73
C ALA A 284 -13.97 0.30 19.88
N GLU A 285 -12.92 0.08 19.07
CA GLU A 285 -12.37 1.10 18.17
C GLU A 285 -13.43 1.62 17.18
N LEU A 286 -14.14 0.70 16.51
CA LEU A 286 -15.16 1.06 15.53
C LEU A 286 -16.38 1.70 16.19
N ALA A 287 -16.75 1.28 17.41
CA ALA A 287 -17.83 1.90 18.17
C ALA A 287 -17.48 3.34 18.56
N THR A 288 -16.26 3.61 19.01
CA THR A 288 -15.78 4.98 19.26
C THR A 288 -15.94 5.82 17.97
N ARG A 289 -15.43 5.35 16.84
CA ARG A 289 -15.52 6.04 15.55
C ARG A 289 -16.98 6.29 15.11
N HIS A 290 -17.84 5.28 15.15
CA HIS A 290 -19.18 5.38 14.57
C HIS A 290 -20.25 5.92 15.51
N VAL A 291 -20.13 5.71 16.83
CA VAL A 291 -21.04 6.29 17.82
C VAL A 291 -20.69 7.76 18.06
N ILE A 292 -19.40 8.08 18.21
CA ILE A 292 -18.97 9.43 18.53
C ILE A 292 -18.83 10.27 17.26
N GLU A 293 -18.16 9.81 16.21
CA GLU A 293 -17.79 10.68 15.08
C GLU A 293 -18.81 10.70 13.93
N SER A 294 -19.94 9.97 14.05
CA SER A 294 -20.95 9.91 12.99
C SER A 294 -22.40 9.99 13.51
N ASP A 295 -23.30 10.48 12.67
CA ASP A 295 -24.74 10.58 12.95
C ASP A 295 -25.54 9.36 12.44
N ARG A 296 -24.85 8.26 12.10
CA ARG A 296 -25.50 7.03 11.60
C ARG A 296 -26.52 6.47 12.61
N PRO A 297 -27.66 5.91 12.19
CA PRO A 297 -28.58 5.22 13.10
C PRO A 297 -27.86 4.17 13.96
N LEU A 298 -28.13 4.14 15.27
CA LEU A 298 -27.47 3.18 16.18
C LEU A 298 -27.76 1.72 15.80
N THR A 299 -28.89 1.46 15.14
CA THR A 299 -29.24 0.17 14.56
C THR A 299 -28.25 -0.27 13.47
N GLU A 300 -27.88 0.63 12.56
CA GLU A 300 -26.87 0.35 11.53
C GLU A 300 -25.48 0.16 12.11
N VAL A 301 -25.12 0.98 13.11
CA VAL A 301 -23.85 0.82 13.84
C VAL A 301 -23.79 -0.55 14.52
N ALA A 302 -24.90 -1.00 15.14
CA ALA A 302 -24.97 -2.33 15.74
C ALA A 302 -24.73 -3.44 14.69
N THR A 303 -25.37 -3.35 13.51
CA THR A 303 -25.19 -4.33 12.42
C THR A 303 -23.75 -4.36 11.91
N MET A 304 -23.13 -3.20 11.66
CA MET A 304 -21.73 -3.10 11.22
C MET A 304 -20.73 -3.66 12.23
N LEU A 305 -21.06 -3.61 13.53
CA LEU A 305 -20.24 -4.18 14.59
C LEU A 305 -20.54 -5.67 14.82
N GLY A 306 -21.37 -6.28 13.98
CA GLY A 306 -21.71 -7.70 14.02
C GLY A 306 -22.63 -8.07 15.16
N PHE A 307 -23.51 -7.17 15.61
CA PHE A 307 -24.60 -7.49 16.55
C PHE A 307 -25.89 -7.80 15.79
N SER A 308 -26.58 -8.87 16.20
CA SER A 308 -27.88 -9.27 15.63
C SER A 308 -29.03 -8.35 16.02
N ALA A 309 -28.88 -7.59 17.11
CA ALA A 309 -29.89 -6.66 17.59
C ALA A 309 -29.25 -5.45 18.31
N LEU A 310 -29.93 -4.29 18.22
CA LEU A 310 -29.52 -3.06 18.90
C LEU A 310 -29.41 -3.24 20.43
N SER A 311 -30.30 -4.03 21.04
CA SER A 311 -30.29 -4.32 22.47
C SER A 311 -29.00 -5.01 22.92
N GLY A 312 -28.46 -5.92 22.11
CA GLY A 312 -27.18 -6.58 22.35
C GLY A 312 -26.00 -5.62 22.28
N PHE A 313 -26.00 -4.74 21.26
CA PHE A 313 -25.00 -3.68 21.13
C PHE A 313 -25.03 -2.71 22.31
N SER A 314 -26.22 -2.23 22.71
CA SER A 314 -26.35 -1.28 23.83
C SER A 314 -25.84 -1.86 25.15
N ARG A 315 -26.13 -3.13 25.44
CA ARG A 315 -25.61 -3.81 26.64
C ARG A 315 -24.10 -3.95 26.59
N TRP A 316 -23.56 -4.41 25.47
CA TRP A 316 -22.11 -4.54 25.30
C TRP A 316 -21.40 -3.18 25.41
N TYR A 317 -21.94 -2.13 24.78
CA TYR A 317 -21.36 -0.80 24.82
C TYR A 317 -21.36 -0.22 26.24
N HIS A 318 -22.44 -0.43 27.01
CA HIS A 318 -22.49 -0.02 28.41
C HIS A 318 -21.44 -0.72 29.28
N VAL A 319 -21.23 -2.03 29.06
CA VAL A 319 -20.17 -2.77 29.75
C VAL A 319 -18.77 -2.27 29.38
N GLN A 320 -18.55 -1.87 28.12
CA GLN A 320 -17.23 -1.42 27.64
C GLN A 320 -16.91 0.04 28.01
N PHE A 321 -17.90 0.93 27.96
CA PHE A 321 -17.69 2.38 28.05
C PHE A 321 -18.39 3.03 29.26
N GLY A 322 -19.07 2.26 30.11
CA GLY A 322 -19.72 2.74 31.34
C GLY A 322 -20.98 3.60 31.12
N CYS A 323 -21.39 3.81 29.88
CA CYS A 323 -22.58 4.60 29.50
C CYS A 323 -23.23 4.01 28.25
N SER A 324 -24.45 4.42 27.93
CA SER A 324 -25.13 3.98 26.71
C SER A 324 -24.61 4.73 25.47
N PRO A 325 -24.70 4.13 24.26
CA PRO A 325 -24.32 4.81 23.01
C PRO A 325 -25.05 6.14 22.79
N ARG A 326 -26.29 6.24 23.27
CA ARG A 326 -27.12 7.45 23.18
C ARG A 326 -26.59 8.56 24.08
N GLU A 327 -26.19 8.22 25.31
CA GLU A 327 -25.56 9.18 26.23
C GLU A 327 -24.23 9.70 25.69
N SER A 328 -23.38 8.84 25.11
CA SER A 328 -22.13 9.28 24.47
C SER A 328 -22.36 10.27 23.33
N ARG A 329 -23.43 10.08 22.53
CA ARG A 329 -23.81 11.03 21.46
C ARG A 329 -24.32 12.36 21.97
N ILE A 330 -25.09 12.35 23.05
CA ILE A 330 -25.60 13.56 23.67
C ILE A 330 -24.45 14.37 24.28
N ALA A 331 -23.51 13.71 24.95
CA ALA A 331 -22.32 14.34 25.51
C ALA A 331 -21.39 14.99 24.44
N ARG A 332 -21.40 14.49 23.19
CA ARG A 332 -20.70 15.13 22.05
C ARG A 332 -21.36 16.43 21.58
N ARG A 333 -22.70 16.53 21.64
CA ARG A 333 -23.39 17.73 21.14
C ARG A 333 -23.10 18.89 22.10
N PRO A 334 -22.40 19.96 21.67
CA PRO A 334 -22.27 21.13 22.52
C PRO A 334 -23.66 21.65 22.86
N ALA A 335 -23.87 22.07 24.11
CA ALA A 335 -25.10 22.71 24.53
C ALA A 335 -25.43 23.83 23.53
N ALA A 336 -26.62 23.77 22.92
CA ALA A 336 -27.09 24.82 22.03
C ALA A 336 -27.03 26.17 22.77
N PRO A 337 -26.58 27.27 22.15
CA PRO A 337 -26.63 28.57 22.79
C PRO A 337 -28.10 28.89 23.13
N SER A 338 -28.33 29.20 24.41
CA SER A 338 -29.62 29.62 24.95
C SER A 338 -30.18 30.78 24.09
N PRO A 339 -31.47 30.78 23.72
CA PRO A 339 -32.04 31.90 22.99
C PRO A 339 -31.90 33.16 23.85
N ALA A 340 -31.18 34.15 23.33
CA ALA A 340 -31.05 35.45 23.96
C ALA A 340 -32.45 36.00 24.26
N SER A 341 -32.71 36.29 25.54
CA SER A 341 -33.86 37.07 25.98
C SER A 341 -33.84 38.39 25.22
N LYS A 342 -34.84 38.60 24.36
CA LYS A 342 -35.19 39.95 23.91
C LYS A 342 -35.72 40.71 25.13
N ALA A 343 -35.34 41.99 25.17
CA ALA A 343 -35.72 42.98 26.16
C ALA A 343 -37.24 43.13 26.31
#